data_AF-A0A5E7J931-F1
#
_entry.id   AF-A0A5E7J931-F1
#
_cell.length_a   1.000
_cell.length_b   1.000
_cell.length_c   1.000
_cell.angle_alpha   90.00
_cell.angle_beta   90.00
_cell.angle_gamma   90.00
#
_symmetry.space_group_name_H-M   'P 1'
#
loop_
_entity.id
_entity.type
_entity.pdbx_description
1 polymer ?
#
loop_
_entity_poly.entity_id
_entity_poly.type
_entity_poly.pdbx_seq_one_letter_code
_entity_poly.pdbx_strand_id
1 'polypeptide(L)'
;MNPSEIIDALGGTFRVAELCEVRPPSVSDWRKHGIPRARMMFLRIAKPEIFKVLDEKAGAKAASRGSPIAHKPIQPSFQTA
;
A
#
# COMPACT_ATOMS: atom_id res chain seq x y z
N MET A 1 -2.04 2.60 3.45
CA MET A 1 -1.69 1.25 3.95
C MET A 1 -0.66 1.38 5.04
N ASN A 2 -0.80 0.66 6.16
CA ASN A 2 0.10 0.83 7.31
C ASN A 2 1.39 0.03 7.14
N PRO A 3 2.57 0.56 7.50
CA PRO A 3 3.85 -0.17 7.44
C PRO A 3 3.82 -1.53 8.17
N SER A 4 3.21 -1.57 9.36
CA SER A 4 3.08 -2.80 10.14
C SER A 4 2.28 -3.88 9.40
N GLU A 5 1.14 -3.52 8.80
CA GLU A 5 0.30 -4.46 8.04
C GLU A 5 1.07 -5.06 6.86
N ILE A 6 1.86 -4.24 6.16
CA ILE A 6 2.72 -4.70 5.06
C ILE A 6 3.77 -5.68 5.58
N ILE A 7 4.49 -5.30 6.64
CA ILE A 7 5.58 -6.12 7.19
C ILE A 7 5.02 -7.46 7.71
N ASP A 8 3.87 -7.44 8.38
CA ASP A 8 3.23 -8.65 8.89
C ASP A 8 2.76 -9.56 7.74
N ALA A 9 2.17 -8.99 6.69
CA ALA A 9 1.76 -9.74 5.50
C ALA A 9 2.94 -10.37 4.73
N LEU A 10 4.12 -9.76 4.80
CA LEU A 10 5.35 -10.28 4.20
C LEU A 10 6.03 -11.38 5.04
N GLY A 11 5.46 -11.74 6.20
CA GLY A 11 6.00 -12.77 7.11
C GLY A 11 6.74 -12.19 8.32
N GLY A 12 6.57 -10.90 8.61
CA GLY A 12 7.08 -10.25 9.82
C GLY A 12 8.50 -9.69 9.69
N THR A 13 8.99 -9.13 10.79
CA THR A 13 10.21 -8.31 10.84
C THR A 13 11.46 -9.07 10.39
N PHE A 14 11.65 -10.31 10.86
CA PHE A 14 12.83 -11.11 10.54
C PHE A 14 12.86 -11.54 9.07
N ARG A 15 11.71 -11.96 8.53
CA ARG A 15 11.62 -12.38 7.12
C ARG A 15 11.86 -11.22 6.17
N VAL A 16 11.33 -10.04 6.48
CA VAL A 16 11.56 -8.81 5.70
C VAL A 16 13.01 -8.34 5.81
N ALA A 17 13.63 -8.49 6.99
CA ALA A 17 15.04 -8.15 7.22
C ALA A 17 15.98 -9.01 6.38
N GLU A 18 15.74 -10.33 6.36
CA GLU A 18 16.45 -11.28 5.50
C GLU A 18 16.26 -10.94 4.02
N LEU A 19 15.02 -10.72 3.58
CA LEU A 19 14.70 -10.40 2.19
C LEU A 19 15.36 -9.09 1.70
N CYS A 20 15.48 -8.09 2.58
CA CYS A 20 16.07 -6.80 2.25
C CYS A 20 17.58 -6.70 2.56
N GLU A 21 18.16 -7.77 3.12
CA GLU A 21 19.55 -7.82 3.60
C GLU A 21 19.88 -6.66 4.57
N VAL A 22 19.01 -6.45 5.56
CA VAL A 22 19.18 -5.44 6.61
C VAL A 22 19.06 -6.07 7.99
N ARG A 23 19.44 -5.32 9.03
CA ARG A 23 19.27 -5.80 10.40
C ARG A 23 17.78 -5.73 10.81
N PRO A 24 17.28 -6.70 11.60
CA PRO A 24 15.90 -6.67 12.10
C PRO A 24 15.47 -5.35 12.79
N PRO A 25 16.32 -4.65 13.58
CA PRO A 25 15.98 -3.34 14.14
C PRO A 25 15.62 -2.29 13.08
N SER A 26 16.24 -2.32 11.89
CA SER A 26 15.89 -1.40 10.81
C SER A 26 14.44 -1.59 10.37
N VAL A 27 13.98 -2.84 10.25
CA VAL A 27 12.58 -3.15 9.89
C VAL A 27 11.62 -2.77 11.02
N SER A 28 12.03 -2.96 12.29
CA SER A 28 11.28 -2.46 13.43
C SER A 28 11.11 -0.93 13.40
N ASP A 29 12.15 -0.19 13.00
CA ASP A 29 12.06 1.27 12.83
C ASP A 29 11.16 1.66 11.66
N TRP A 30 11.10 0.87 10.58
CA TRP A 30 10.17 1.12 9.47
C TRP A 30 8.69 1.06 9.91
N ARG A 31 8.37 0.29 10.94
CA ARG A 31 7.00 0.28 11.51
C ARG A 31 6.61 1.62 12.11
N LYS A 32 7.58 2.37 12.63
CA LYS A 32 7.38 3.67 13.30
C LYS A 32 7.50 4.84 12.33
N HIS A 33 8.52 4.80 11.48
CA HIS A 33 8.91 5.93 10.63
C HIS A 33 8.47 5.76 9.17
N GLY A 34 7.96 4.58 8.80
CA GLY A 34 7.59 4.22 7.44
C GLY A 34 8.66 3.41 6.71
N ILE A 35 8.23 2.64 5.72
CA ILE A 35 9.12 1.84 4.86
C ILE A 35 9.78 2.79 3.85
N PRO A 36 11.12 2.82 3.74
CA PRO A 36 11.81 3.64 2.74
C PRO A 36 11.30 3.35 1.32
N ARG A 37 11.14 4.38 0.49
CA ARG A 37 10.57 4.26 -0.87
C ARG A 37 11.29 3.22 -1.73
N ALA A 38 12.62 3.18 -1.70
CA ALA A 38 13.40 2.19 -2.44
C ALA A 38 13.10 0.75 -1.99
N ARG A 39 13.00 0.52 -0.67
CA ARG A 39 12.63 -0.79 -0.11
C ARG A 39 11.19 -1.16 -0.48
N MET A 40 10.27 -0.19 -0.48
CA MET A 40 8.90 -0.41 -0.93
C MET A 40 8.83 -0.86 -2.40
N MET A 41 9.57 -0.22 -3.30
CA MET A 41 9.64 -0.61 -4.72
C MET A 41 10.15 -2.04 -4.88
N PHE A 42 11.23 -2.39 -4.17
CA PHE A 42 11.79 -3.73 -4.17
C PHE A 42 10.78 -4.78 -3.67
N LEU A 43 10.13 -4.53 -2.52
CA LEU A 43 9.17 -5.46 -1.93
C LEU A 43 7.97 -5.74 -2.85
N ARG A 44 7.51 -4.73 -3.60
CA ARG A 44 6.42 -4.89 -4.58
C ARG A 44 6.82 -5.81 -5.75
N ILE A 45 8.07 -5.74 -6.17
CA ILE A 45 8.61 -6.61 -7.23
C ILE A 45 8.89 -8.02 -6.69
N ALA A 46 9.41 -8.14 -5.47
CA ALA A 46 9.77 -9.42 -4.87
C ALA A 46 8.56 -10.27 -4.46
N LYS A 47 7.45 -9.64 -4.06
CA LYS A 47 6.23 -10.31 -3.58
C LYS A 47 4.96 -9.66 -4.14
N PRO A 48 4.75 -9.67 -5.47
CA PRO A 48 3.63 -8.99 -6.11
C PRO A 48 2.28 -9.54 -5.63
N GLU A 49 2.16 -10.85 -5.42
CA GLU A 49 0.92 -11.50 -4.99
C GLU A 49 0.41 -10.98 -3.63
N ILE A 50 1.32 -10.71 -2.69
CA ILE A 50 0.94 -10.17 -1.38
C ILE A 50 0.39 -8.75 -1.54
N PHE A 51 1.00 -7.93 -2.40
CA PHE A 51 0.52 -6.57 -2.63
C PHE A 51 -0.83 -6.52 -3.34
N LYS A 52 -1.14 -7.47 -4.24
CA LYS A 52 -2.49 -7.58 -4.85
C LYS A 52 -3.56 -7.78 -3.79
N VAL A 53 -3.37 -8.77 -2.90
CA VAL A 53 -4.31 -9.07 -1.81
C VAL A 53 -4.44 -7.89 -0.83
N LEU A 54 -3.32 -7.23 -0.55
CA LEU A 54 -3.28 -6.05 0.30
C LEU A 54 -4.03 -4.85 -0.31
N ASP A 55 -3.89 -4.61 -1.61
CA ASP A 55 -4.61 -3.56 -2.33
C ASP A 55 -6.12 -3.86 -2.42
N GLU A 56 -6.51 -5.11 -2.67
CA GLU A 56 -7.91 -5.55 -2.62
C GLU A 56 -8.52 -5.35 -1.23
N LYS A 57 -7.78 -5.73 -0.18
CA LYS A 57 -8.20 -5.52 1.22
C LYS A 57 -8.31 -4.02 1.55
N ALA A 58 -7.42 -3.19 1.02
CA ALA A 58 -7.48 -1.75 1.19
C ALA A 58 -8.70 -1.15 0.47
N GLY A 59 -9.02 -1.62 -0.74
CA GLY A 59 -10.22 -1.25 -1.50
C GLY A 59 -11.51 -1.64 -0.78
N ALA A 60 -11.57 -2.85 -0.21
CA ALA A 60 -12.71 -3.30 0.60
C ALA A 60 -12.90 -2.45 1.88
N LYS A 61 -11.80 -2.07 2.56
CA LYS A 61 -11.83 -1.19 3.73
C LYS A 61 -12.21 0.27 3.38
N ALA A 62 -11.99 0.70 2.14
CA ALA A 62 -12.45 1.99 1.66
C ALA A 62 -13.96 1.97 1.35
N ALA A 63 -14.47 0.88 0.78
CA ALA A 63 -15.89 0.71 0.49
C ALA A 63 -16.78 0.65 1.75
N SER A 64 -16.28 0.11 2.87
CA SER A 64 -17.02 0.07 4.14
C SER A 64 -17.00 1.39 4.94
N ARG A 65 -16.10 2.32 4.61
CA ARG A 65 -16.05 3.67 5.20
C ARG A 65 -16.75 4.68 4.30
N GLY A 66 -18.05 4.46 4.10
CA GLY A 66 -19.04 5.29 3.39
C GLY A 66 -18.52 6.51 2.59
N SER A 67 -18.68 6.46 1.28
CA SER A 67 -18.79 7.66 0.43
C SER A 67 -20.27 8.10 0.40
N PRO A 68 -20.60 9.40 0.21
CA PRO A 68 -20.47 9.99 -1.13
C PRO A 68 -20.01 11.46 -1.11
N ILE A 69 -18.95 11.80 -1.85
CA ILE A 69 -18.91 13.12 -2.48
C ILE A 69 -19.48 12.92 -3.88
N ALA A 70 -20.73 13.34 -4.06
CA ALA A 70 -21.38 13.39 -5.36
C ALA A 70 -20.55 14.29 -6.29
N HIS A 71 -19.83 13.70 -7.25
CA HIS A 71 -19.40 14.47 -8.39
C HIS A 71 -20.65 14.67 -9.26
N LYS A 72 -21.13 15.92 -9.36
CA LYS A 72 -22.10 16.28 -10.38
C LYS A 72 -21.37 16.18 -11.72
N PRO A 73 -21.86 15.43 -12.72
CA PRO A 73 -21.23 15.44 -14.04
C PRO A 73 -21.34 16.85 -14.63
N ILE A 74 -20.20 17.45 -14.97
CA ILE A 74 -20.15 18.65 -15.80
C ILE A 74 -20.47 18.19 -17.22
N GLN A 75 -21.67 18.53 -17.70
CA GLN A 75 -22.07 18.27 -19.08
C GLN A 75 -21.24 19.17 -20.01
N PRO A 76 -20.58 18.64 -21.06
CA PRO A 76 -19.92 19.49 -22.05
C PRO A 76 -20.98 20.13 -22.96
N SER A 77 -21.07 21.47 -22.94
CA SER A 77 -21.82 22.21 -23.95
C SER A 77 -21.05 22.20 -25.26
N PHE A 78 -21.38 21.28 -26.15
CA PHE A 78 -20.94 21.33 -27.54
C PHE A 78 -21.63 22.52 -28.24
N GLN A 79 -20.85 23.54 -28.61
CA GLN A 79 -21.27 24.54 -29.58
C GLN A 79 -20.46 24.30 -30.86
N THR A 80 -21.09 23.69 -31.85
CA THR A 80 -20.58 23.65 -33.23
C THR A 80 -20.93 24.97 -33.88
N ALA A 81 -19.96 25.65 -34.48
CA ALA A 81 -20.13 26.76 -35.42
C ALA A 81 -19.11 26.61 -36.54
#